data_AF-A0A354A076-F1
#
_entry.id   AF-A0A354A076-F1
#
_cell.length_a   1.000
_cell.length_b   1.000
_cell.length_c   1.000
_cell.angle_alpha   90.00
_cell.angle_beta   90.00
_cell.angle_gamma   90.00
#
_symmetry.space_group_name_H-M   'P 1'
#
loop_
_entity.id
_entity.type
_entity.pdbx_description
1 polymer ?
#
loop_
_entity_poly.entity_id
_entity_poly.type
_entity_poly.pdbx_seq_one_letter_code
_entity_poly.pdbx_strand_id
1 'polypeptide(L)' 'MKRCIYCDFVSGLYNPARADAYIDALKKEISTIPNEKPLSTLFIGGGTPTALSTDALSSLIHHIFTHFSFS' A
#
# COMPACT_ATOMS: atom_id res chain seq x y z
N MET A 1 -12.95 -11.51 9.17
CA MET A 1 -12.78 -11.14 7.74
C MET A 1 -13.77 -11.95 6.93
N LYS A 2 -14.69 -11.31 6.20
CA LYS A 2 -15.76 -11.98 5.43
C LYS A 2 -15.41 -11.90 3.94
N ARG A 3 -15.37 -13.03 3.25
CA ARG A 3 -15.07 -13.09 1.82
C ARG A 3 -16.35 -12.87 1.01
N CYS A 4 -16.32 -11.92 0.09
CA CYS A 4 -17.40 -11.73 -0.89
C CYS A 4 -17.30 -12.80 -1.97
N ILE A 5 -18.44 -13.41 -2.35
CA ILE A 5 -18.49 -14.49 -3.36
C ILE A 5 -18.16 -14.04 -4.78
N TYR A 6 -18.17 -12.73 -5.03
CA TYR A 6 -17.92 -12.10 -6.33
C TYR A 6 -16.56 -11.40 -6.42
N CYS A 7 -15.73 -11.45 -5.37
CA CYS A 7 -14.46 -10.74 -5.32
C CYS A 7 -13.33 -11.58 -5.91
N ASP A 8 -12.61 -11.03 -6.90
CA ASP A 8 -11.45 -11.67 -7.52
C ASP A 8 -10.12 -11.33 -6.83
N PHE A 9 -10.11 -10.33 -5.92
CA PHE A 9 -8.90 -9.98 -5.19
C PHE A 9 -8.43 -11.16 -4.35
N VAL A 10 -7.11 -11.41 -4.40
CA VAL A 10 -6.45 -12.40 -3.56
C VAL A 10 -6.78 -12.11 -2.11
N SER A 11 -7.40 -13.09 -1.44
CA SER A 11 -7.82 -12.98 -0.05
C SER A 11 -7.23 -14.14 0.76
N GLY A 12 -6.83 -13.83 1.98
CA GLY A 12 -6.24 -14.78 2.92
C GLY A 12 -6.47 -14.32 4.35
N LEU A 13 -6.03 -15.12 5.32
CA LEU A 13 -6.05 -14.71 6.72
C LEU A 13 -5.03 -13.59 6.92
N TYR A 14 -5.47 -12.50 7.57
CA TYR A 14 -4.58 -11.42 7.94
C TYR A 14 -3.49 -11.93 8.91
N ASN A 15 -2.25 -11.58 8.61
CA ASN A 15 -1.09 -11.87 9.44
C ASN A 15 -0.26 -10.58 9.55
N PRO A 16 -0.14 -9.99 10.75
CA PRO A 16 0.59 -8.72 10.95
C PRO A 16 2.02 -8.76 10.41
N ALA A 17 2.78 -9.83 10.69
CA ALA A 17 4.17 -9.95 10.24
C ALA A 17 4.29 -10.01 8.71
N ARG A 18 3.32 -10.62 8.02
CA ARG A 18 3.26 -10.61 6.55
C ARG A 18 2.86 -9.23 6.02
N ALA A 19 1.98 -8.52 6.71
CA ALA A 19 1.59 -7.16 6.34
C ALA A 19 2.79 -6.20 6.46
N ASP A 20 3.54 -6.28 7.56
CA ASP A 20 4.75 -5.47 7.75
C ASP A 20 5.81 -5.77 6.69
N ALA A 21 6.10 -7.06 6.44
CA ALA A 21 7.04 -7.47 5.40
C ALA A 21 6.59 -7.02 3.99
N TYR A 22 5.28 -7.00 3.73
CA TYR A 22 4.72 -6.49 2.48
C TYR A 22 4.92 -4.98 2.35
N ILE A 23 4.68 -4.21 3.41
CA ILE A 23 4.91 -2.76 3.41
C ILE A 23 6.38 -2.44 3.17
N ASP A 24 7.30 -3.18 3.79
CA ASP A 24 8.73 -3.00 3.56
C ASP A 24 9.15 -3.33 2.12
N ALA A 25 8.60 -4.39 1.54
CA ALA A 25 8.84 -4.72 0.14
C ALA A 25 8.30 -3.63 -0.79
N LEU A 26 7.08 -3.14 -0.53
CA LEU A 26 6.44 -2.10 -1.33
C LEU A 26 7.21 -0.78 -1.26
N LYS A 27 7.73 -0.38 -0.10
CA LYS A 27 8.59 0.81 0.05
C LYS A 27 9.86 0.69 -0.79
N LYS A 28 10.50 -0.48 -0.80
CA LYS A 28 11.69 -0.74 -1.64
C LYS A 28 11.35 -0.60 -3.12
N GLU A 29 10.24 -1.19 -3.56
CA GLU A 29 9.78 -1.08 -4.95
C GLU A 29 9.52 0.39 -5.33
N ILE A 30 8.77 1.12 -4.51
CA ILE A 30 8.52 2.56 -4.71
C ILE A 30 9.81 3.35 -4.87
N SER A 31 10.81 3.09 -4.02
CA SER A 31 12.11 3.77 -4.08
C SER A 31 12.91 3.50 -5.35
N THR A 32 12.58 2.45 -6.12
CA THR A 32 13.20 2.19 -7.44
C THR A 32 12.52 2.93 -8.59
N ILE A 33 11.33 3.49 -8.38
CA ILE A 33 10.59 4.20 -9.43
C ILE A 33 11.17 5.62 -9.58
N PRO A 34 11.56 6.07 -10.78
CA PRO A 34 12.09 7.42 -10.96
C PRO A 34 11.01 8.49 -10.76
N ASN A 35 11.35 9.58 -10.07
CA ASN A 35 10.47 10.73 -9.85
C ASN A 35 10.62 11.75 -10.99
N GLU A 36 10.03 11.46 -12.15
CA GLU A 36 10.20 12.27 -13.37
C GLU A 36 9.16 13.38 -13.51
N LYS A 37 7.95 13.21 -12.96
CA LYS A 37 6.83 14.14 -13.09
C LYS A 37 5.98 14.17 -11.82
N PRO A 38 5.39 15.33 -11.47
CA PRO A 38 4.45 15.42 -10.37
C PRO A 38 3.23 14.50 -10.60
N LEU A 39 2.84 13.79 -9.54
CA LEU A 39 1.63 12.98 -9.50
C LEU A 39 0.45 13.83 -9.01
N SER A 40 -0.72 13.67 -9.63
CA SER A 40 -1.93 14.39 -9.20
C SER A 40 -2.84 13.56 -8.30
N THR A 41 -2.65 12.24 -8.22
CA THR A 41 -3.56 11.35 -7.50
C THR A 41 -2.81 10.14 -6.97
N LEU A 42 -3.09 9.79 -5.70
CA LEU A 42 -2.68 8.54 -5.08
C LEU A 42 -3.91 7.63 -4.90
N PHE A 43 -3.90 6.45 -5.50
CA PHE A 43 -4.93 5.44 -5.31
C PHE A 43 -4.39 4.25 -4.50
N ILE A 44 -5.06 3.92 -3.39
CA ILE A 44 -4.75 2.76 -2.55
C ILE A 44 -5.96 1.82 -2.58
N GLY A 45 -5.82 0.70 -3.29
CA GLY A 45 -6.89 -0.28 -3.50
C GLY A 45 -6.43 -1.73 -3.32
N GLY A 46 -7.26 -2.67 -3.78
CA GLY A 46 -7.04 -4.11 -3.64
C GLY A 46 -7.99 -4.75 -2.63
N GLY A 47 -7.59 -5.88 -2.03
CA GLY A 47 -8.44 -6.69 -1.15
C GLY A 47 -9.11 -5.90 -0.02
N THR A 48 -8.37 -5.51 1.01
CA THR A 48 -8.91 -4.69 2.11
C THR A 48 -7.82 -3.77 2.65
N PRO A 49 -7.57 -2.61 2.02
CA PRO A 49 -6.53 -1.68 2.47
C PRO A 49 -6.68 -1.28 3.94
N THR A 50 -7.91 -1.18 4.43
CA THR A 50 -8.25 -0.89 5.84
C THR A 50 -7.92 -2.00 6.82
N ALA A 51 -7.41 -3.15 6.37
CA ALA A 51 -6.89 -4.20 7.25
C ALA A 51 -5.48 -3.86 7.79
N LEU A 52 -4.76 -2.93 7.15
CA LEU A 52 -3.51 -2.40 7.67
C LEU A 52 -3.75 -1.58 8.94
N SER A 53 -2.79 -1.60 9.86
CA SER A 53 -2.80 -0.68 10.99
C SER A 53 -2.65 0.77 10.50
N THR A 54 -3.16 1.71 11.29
CA THR A 54 -3.04 3.14 11.01
C THR A 54 -1.58 3.56 10.86
N ASP A 55 -0.69 2.98 11.67
CA ASP A 55 0.75 3.26 11.63
C ASP A 55 1.39 2.74 10.35
N ALA A 56 1.06 1.51 9.92
CA ALA A 56 1.59 0.93 8.69
C ALA A 56 1.14 1.73 7.46
N LEU A 57 -0.15 2.08 7.40
CA LEU A 57 -0.70 2.88 6.31
C LEU A 57 -0.10 4.29 6.29
N SER A 58 0.01 4.96 7.43
CA SER A 58 0.62 6.29 7.53
C SER A 58 2.09 6.27 7.13
N SER A 59 2.83 5.24 7.54
CA SER A 59 4.23 5.05 7.18
C SER A 59 4.41 4.86 5.67
N LEU A 60 3.53 4.10 5.02
CA LEU A 60 3.54 3.93 3.56
C LEU A 60 3.23 5.25 2.84
N ILE A 61 2.18 5.95 3.25
CA ILE A 61 1.78 7.22 2.65
C ILE A 61 2.92 8.25 2.78
N HIS A 62 3.52 8.37 3.97
CA HIS A 62 4.65 9.26 4.19
C HIS A 62 5.83 8.93 3.26
N HIS A 63 6.17 7.65 3.09
CA HIS A 63 7.23 7.21 2.17
C HIS A 63 6.94 7.65 0.73
N ILE A 64 5.69 7.49 0.27
CA ILE A 64 5.25 7.90 -1.07
C ILE A 64 5.42 9.41 -1.27
N PHE A 65 4.94 10.22 -0.33
CA PHE A 65 5.04 11.69 -0.41
C PHE A 65 6.46 12.23 -0.21
N THR A 66 7.36 11.44 0.37
CA THR A 66 8.78 11.78 0.46
C THR A 66 9.51 11.50 -0.86
N HIS A 67 9.08 10.46 -1.58
CA HIS A 67 9.75 10.01 -2.80
C HIS A 67 9.24 10.72 -4.07
N PHE A 68 7.92 10.92 -4.19
CA PHE A 68 7.30 11.55 -5.35
C PHE A 68 6.87 12.99 -5.07
N SER A 69 6.93 13.82 -6.10
CA SER A 69 6.33 15.14 -6.09
C SER A 69 4.84 15.05 -6.43
N PHE A 70 4.01 15.87 -5.79
CA PHE A 70 2.56 15.95 -6.07
C PHE A 70 2.16 17.37 -6.48
N SER A 71 1.23 17.50 -7.42
CA SER A 71 0.70 18.79 -7.93
C SER A 71 -0.80 18.78 -8.13
#